data_AF-A0A2R5F6S7-F1
#
_entry.id   AF-A0A2R5F6S7-F1
#
_cell.length_a   1.000
_cell.length_b   1.000
_cell.length_c   1.000
_cell.angle_alpha   90.00
_cell.angle_beta   90.00
_cell.angle_gamma   90.00
#
_symmetry.space_group_name_H-M   'P 1'
#
loop_
_entity.id
_entity.type
_entity.pdbx_description
1 polymer ?
#
loop_
_entity_poly.entity_id
_entity_poly.type
_entity_poly.pdbx_seq_one_letter_code
_entity_poly.pdbx_strand_id
1 'polypeptide(L)' 'MTNTVRQHLAHTNEIGPAYAEQLLPEIKKALLGLRFGSIELTVHEGKVTQIERKEKFRFQQ' A
#
# COMPACT_ATOMS: atom_id res chain seq x y z
N MET A 1 -5.09 17.53 29.08
CA MET A 1 -4.17 18.65 28.80
C MET A 1 -2.88 18.04 28.24
N THR A 2 -2.85 17.81 26.93
CA THR A 2 -1.90 18.43 25.96
C THR A 2 -0.43 18.17 26.35
N ASN A 3 0.37 17.46 25.59
CA ASN A 3 0.54 17.68 24.16
C ASN A 3 1.38 16.54 23.54
N THR A 4 0.89 16.00 22.44
CA THR A 4 1.60 15.15 21.50
C THR A 4 2.72 15.97 20.87
N VAL A 5 3.98 15.74 21.26
CA VAL A 5 5.10 16.54 20.75
C VAL A 5 6.18 15.61 20.19
N ARG A 6 6.49 15.87 18.91
CA ARG A 6 7.63 15.41 18.09
C ARG A 6 7.48 14.07 17.38
N GLN A 7 6.68 14.10 16.31
CA GLN A 7 7.03 13.39 15.07
C GLN A 7 7.31 14.42 13.99
N HIS A 8 8.55 14.87 13.91
CA HIS A 8 9.07 15.50 12.71
C HIS A 8 10.58 15.36 12.69
N LEU A 9 11.11 14.61 11.71
CA LEU A 9 12.06 15.09 10.70
C LEU A 9 12.83 13.92 10.07
N ALA A 10 12.95 13.97 8.75
CA ALA A 10 13.71 13.10 7.84
C ALA A 10 13.06 11.77 7.43
N HIS A 11 12.02 11.84 6.59
CA HIS A 11 11.71 10.74 5.67
C HIS A 11 12.53 10.92 4.39
N THR A 12 13.80 10.49 4.42
CA THR A 12 14.38 9.83 3.24
C THR A 12 13.48 8.66 2.87
N ASN A 13 13.49 8.27 1.59
CA ASN A 13 12.58 7.35 0.91
C ASN A 13 12.66 5.87 1.40
N GLU A 14 12.89 5.67 2.70
CA GLU A 14 13.04 4.42 3.39
C GLU A 14 11.69 4.07 4.01
N ILE A 15 11.07 3.01 3.50
CA ILE A 15 9.90 2.39 4.13
C ILE A 15 10.40 1.86 5.49
N GLY A 16 10.24 2.65 6.54
CA GLY A 16 10.57 2.22 7.90
C GLY A 16 9.82 0.92 8.24
N PRO A 17 10.41 0.03 9.06
CA PRO A 17 9.87 -1.32 9.29
C PRO A 17 8.41 -1.31 9.80
N ALA A 18 8.05 -0.33 10.62
CA ALA A 18 6.68 -0.17 11.12
C ALA A 18 5.66 0.13 10.00
N TYR A 19 6.05 0.85 8.95
CA TYR A 19 5.17 1.14 7.82
C TYR A 19 5.06 -0.07 6.89
N ALA A 20 6.16 -0.80 6.67
CA ALA A 20 6.14 -2.05 5.90
C ALA A 20 5.20 -3.10 6.53
N GLU A 21 5.23 -3.25 7.85
CA GLU A 21 4.36 -4.18 8.59
C GLU A 21 2.87 -3.85 8.43
N GLN A 22 2.52 -2.57 8.28
CA GLN A 22 1.14 -2.14 8.05
C GLN A 22 0.72 -2.25 6.57
N LEU A 23 1.66 -2.06 5.63
CA LEU A 23 1.39 -2.07 4.20
C LEU A 23 1.26 -3.49 3.61
N LEU A 24 2.14 -4.40 4.05
CA LEU A 24 2.20 -5.78 3.57
C LEU A 24 0.86 -6.54 3.66
N PRO A 25 0.10 -6.50 4.77
CA PRO A 25 -1.19 -7.19 4.82
C PRO A 25 -2.22 -6.61 3.85
N GLU A 26 -2.21 -5.30 3.61
CA GLU A 26 -3.11 -4.65 2.65
C GLU A 26 -2.77 -5.01 1.21
N ILE A 27 -1.48 -5.02 0.86
CA ILE A 27 -1.02 -5.51 -0.45
C ILE A 27 -1.38 -6.99 -0.63
N LYS A 28 -1.18 -7.81 0.41
CA LYS A 28 -1.49 -9.24 0.37
C LYS A 28 -2.99 -9.49 0.16
N LYS A 29 -3.86 -8.70 0.79
CA LYS A 29 -5.31 -8.73 0.55
C LYS A 29 -5.65 -8.32 -0.89
N ALA A 30 -5.04 -7.26 -1.40
CA ALA A 30 -5.30 -6.77 -2.76
C ALA A 30 -4.87 -7.79 -3.82
N LEU A 31 -3.75 -8.48 -3.60
CA LEU A 31 -3.26 -9.57 -4.46
C LEU A 31 -4.07 -10.86 -4.35
N LEU A 32 -4.80 -11.06 -3.23
CA LEU A 32 -5.55 -12.28 -3.00
C LEU A 32 -6.67 -12.43 -4.06
N GLY A 33 -6.63 -13.51 -4.82
CA GLY A 33 -7.61 -13.79 -5.88
C GLY A 33 -7.26 -13.21 -7.25
N LEU A 34 -6.20 -12.40 -7.38
CA LEU A 34 -5.73 -11.94 -8.68
C LEU A 34 -4.96 -13.07 -9.39
N ARG A 35 -5.63 -13.78 -10.29
CA ARG A 35 -5.02 -14.85 -11.10
C ARG A 35 -4.16 -14.30 -12.23
N PHE A 36 -4.65 -13.24 -12.90
CA PHE A 36 -4.00 -12.58 -14.02
C PHE A 36 -4.36 -11.10 -14.01
N GLY A 37 -3.37 -10.21 -14.01
CA GLY A 37 -3.61 -8.77 -14.00
C GLY A 37 -2.46 -7.97 -13.38
N SER A 38 -2.74 -6.72 -13.03
CA SER A 38 -1.83 -5.83 -12.32
C SER A 38 -2.53 -5.11 -11.17
N ILE A 39 -1.77 -4.76 -10.14
CA ILE A 39 -2.21 -3.89 -9.04
C ILE A 39 -1.33 -2.67 -9.03
N GLU A 40 -1.96 -1.51 -8.92
CA GLU A 40 -1.30 -0.21 -8.89
C GLU A 40 -1.67 0.47 -7.56
N LEU A 41 -0.66 0.81 -6.77
CA LEU A 41 -0.82 1.50 -5.48
C LEU A 41 -0.29 2.92 -5.63
N THR A 42 -1.11 3.90 -5.26
CA THR A 42 -0.68 5.28 -5.12
C THR A 42 -0.51 5.59 -3.64
N VAL A 43 0.68 6.08 -3.29
CA VAL A 43 1.05 6.46 -1.93
C VAL A 43 1.35 7.95 -1.91
N HIS A 44 0.65 8.68 -1.06
CA HIS A 44 0.96 10.08 -0.76
C HIS A 44 1.26 10.21 0.73
N GLU A 45 2.34 10.94 1.07
CA GLU A 45 2.74 11.22 2.46
C GLU A 45 2.89 9.96 3.34
N GLY A 46 3.34 8.85 2.76
CA GLY A 46 3.46 7.58 3.49
C GLY A 46 2.12 6.98 3.89
N LYS A 47 1.04 7.25 3.13
CA LYS A 47 -0.25 6.57 3.25
C LYS A 47 -0.74 6.13 1.88
N VAL A 48 -1.29 4.92 1.80
CA VAL A 48 -1.96 4.45 0.58
C VAL A 48 -3.24 5.25 0.41
N THR A 49 -3.35 5.99 -0.69
CA THR A 49 -4.53 6.78 -1.01
C THR A 49 -5.40 6.12 -2.07
N GLN A 50 -4.80 5.29 -2.93
CA GLN A 50 -5.49 4.65 -4.03
C GLN A 50 -4.93 3.26 -4.29
N ILE A 51 -5.84 2.31 -4.54
CA ILE A 51 -5.55 0.95 -4.95
C ILE A 51 -6.38 0.68 -6.20
N GLU A 52 -5.71 0.50 -7.35
CA GLU A 52 -6.35 0.04 -8.58
C GLU A 52 -6.00 -1.42 -8.85
N ARG A 53 -7.02 -2.24 -9.10
CA ARG A 53 -6.85 -3.65 -9.49
C ARG A 53 -7.36 -3.84 -10.91
N LYS A 54 -6.44 -4.17 -11.82
CA LYS A 54 -6.73 -4.43 -13.24
C LYS A 54 -6.69 -5.94 -13.46
N GLU A 55 -7.85 -6.59 -13.44
CA GLU A 55 -7.97 -8.03 -13.68
C GLU A 55 -8.09 -8.31 -15.18
N LYS A 56 -7.33 -9.28 -15.67
CA LYS A 56 -7.42 -9.73 -17.06
C LYS A 56 -8.08 -11.11 -17.11
N PHE A 57 -9.40 -11.12 -17.25
CA PHE A 57 -10.13 -12.35 -17.53
C PHE A 57 -9.86 -12.77 -18.98
N ARG A 58 -9.15 -13.89 -19.14
CA ARG A 58 -9.14 -14.61 -20.40
C ARG A 58 -10.33 -15.56 -20.37
N PHE A 59 -11.36 -15.25 -21.14
CA PHE A 59 -12.34 -16.25 -21.53
C PHE A 59 -11.61 -17.26 -22.41
N GLN A 60 -11.29 -18.43 -21.85
CA GLN A 60 -10.91 -19.56 -22.67
C GLN A 60 -12.23 -20.04 -23.30
N GLN A 61 -12.23 -20.04 -24.64
CA GLN A 61 -13.36 -20.42 -25.49
C GLN A 61 -13.97 -21.77 -25.11
#